data_AF-A0A926GZW7-F1
#
_entry.id   AF-A0A926GZW7-F1
#
_cell.length_a   1.000
_cell.length_b   1.000
_cell.length_c   1.000
_cell.angle_alpha   90.00
_cell.angle_beta   90.00
_cell.angle_gamma   90.00
#
_symmetry.space_group_name_H-M   'P 1'
#
loop_
_entity.id
_entity.type
_entity.pdbx_description
1 polymer ?
#
loop_
_entity_poly.entity_id
_entity_poly.type
_entity_poly.pdbx_seq_one_letter_code
_entity_poly.pdbx_strand_id
1 'polypeptide(L)'
;IVPILKPGALVICLDPAAPHAGEMPDRADIGYFVTHPCHPPVFNDEIGDARRDFFGGVLAKQHIVCALQQGAEEQYKRGEALARAMYAPVMTSHRITVAQMALLEPAMAETVAACCITIIREAMDEVVKRGVPEAAARDFLLGHVNIPLAIVFGEVSSPFSDGAKLIIEHGKHLLFKPDWKQVFEPESVAAQVKAIVSGTPPPTDT
;
A
#
# COMPACT_ATOMS: atom_id res chain seq x y z
N ILE A 1 0.73 -9.24 25.88
CA ILE A 1 1.34 -7.99 26.40
C ILE A 1 0.32 -7.03 27.03
N VAL A 2 -0.84 -6.78 26.41
CA VAL A 2 -1.81 -5.77 26.91
C VAL A 2 -2.16 -5.87 28.40
N PRO A 3 -2.38 -7.05 29.03
CA PRO A 3 -2.76 -7.12 30.44
C PRO A 3 -1.74 -6.55 31.43
N ILE A 4 -0.45 -6.51 31.07
CA ILE A 4 0.63 -6.07 31.98
C ILE A 4 1.01 -4.59 31.80
N LEU A 5 0.37 -3.88 30.87
CA LEU A 5 0.66 -2.47 30.62
C LEU A 5 0.16 -1.57 31.75
N LYS A 6 0.84 -0.44 31.98
CA LYS A 6 0.39 0.60 32.91
C LYS A 6 -0.77 1.41 32.29
N PRO A 7 -1.69 1.95 33.11
CA PRO A 7 -2.67 2.93 32.62
C PRO A 7 -1.99 4.11 31.90
N GLY A 8 -2.61 4.59 30.83
CA GLY A 8 -2.08 5.63 29.95
C GLY A 8 -0.99 5.17 28.97
N ALA A 9 -0.64 3.88 28.96
CA ALA A 9 0.25 3.32 27.95
C ALA A 9 -0.33 3.52 26.54
N LEU A 10 0.56 3.69 25.56
CA LEU A 10 0.22 3.80 24.14
C LEU A 10 0.80 2.58 23.44
N VAL A 11 -0.06 1.72 22.90
CA VAL A 11 0.33 0.58 22.08
C VAL A 11 0.40 1.03 20.63
N ILE A 12 1.54 0.75 19.99
CA ILE A 12 1.80 1.11 18.59
C ILE A 12 1.62 -0.15 17.73
N CYS A 13 0.77 -0.07 16.72
CA CYS A 13 0.61 -1.07 15.68
C CYS A 13 1.21 -0.52 14.39
N LEU A 14 1.95 -1.36 13.65
CA LEU A 14 2.61 -0.95 12.41
C LEU A 14 1.79 -1.26 11.16
N ASP A 15 0.58 -1.80 11.35
CA ASP A 15 -0.29 -2.31 10.30
C ASP A 15 -1.75 -2.24 10.77
N PRO A 16 -2.72 -1.89 9.88
CA PRO A 16 -4.13 -1.77 10.26
C PRO A 16 -4.86 -3.10 10.43
N ALA A 17 -4.34 -4.24 9.97
CA ALA A 17 -5.09 -5.49 9.88
C ALA A 17 -5.62 -5.96 11.24
N ALA A 18 -4.76 -6.19 12.23
CA ALA A 18 -5.20 -6.60 13.57
C ALA A 18 -6.11 -5.54 14.27
N PRO A 19 -5.78 -4.23 14.24
CA PRO A 19 -6.67 -3.15 14.66
C PRO A 19 -8.06 -3.18 14.03
N HIS A 20 -8.13 -3.36 12.71
CA HIS A 20 -9.36 -3.33 11.93
C HIS A 20 -10.18 -4.63 12.08
N ALA A 21 -9.50 -5.77 12.24
CA ALA A 21 -10.12 -7.08 12.51
C ALA A 21 -10.77 -7.16 13.90
N GLY A 22 -10.47 -6.21 14.80
CA GLY A 22 -10.94 -6.26 16.18
C GLY A 22 -10.15 -7.22 17.07
N GLU A 23 -8.92 -7.56 16.71
CA GLU A 23 -8.04 -8.47 17.48
C GLU A 23 -7.35 -7.76 18.66
N MET A 24 -7.51 -6.45 18.75
CA MET A 24 -6.91 -5.65 19.83
C MET A 24 -7.69 -5.89 21.12
N PRO A 25 -7.03 -6.28 22.24
CA PRO A 25 -7.73 -6.54 23.49
C PRO A 25 -8.47 -5.29 24.02
N ASP A 26 -9.71 -5.48 24.48
CA ASP A 26 -10.50 -4.42 25.09
C ASP A 26 -9.83 -3.91 26.37
N ARG A 27 -9.44 -2.63 26.36
CA ARG A 27 -8.85 -1.98 27.53
C ARG A 27 -8.95 -0.46 27.44
N ALA A 28 -9.89 0.14 28.17
CA ALA A 28 -10.23 1.56 28.05
C ALA A 28 -9.19 2.54 28.62
N ASP A 29 -8.30 2.10 29.51
CA ASP A 29 -7.29 2.94 30.17
C ASP A 29 -5.97 3.06 29.38
N ILE A 30 -5.88 2.52 28.15
CA ILE A 30 -4.71 2.63 27.27
C ILE A 30 -5.09 3.24 25.91
N GLY A 31 -4.09 3.64 25.13
CA GLY A 31 -4.28 4.09 23.74
C GLY A 31 -3.84 3.03 22.74
N TYR A 32 -4.53 2.97 21.59
CA TYR A 32 -4.10 2.22 20.41
C TYR A 32 -3.83 3.20 19.27
N PHE A 33 -2.60 3.21 18.79
CA PHE A 33 -2.16 4.06 17.68
C PHE A 33 -1.60 3.16 16.58
N VAL A 34 -2.07 3.38 15.35
CA VAL A 34 -1.68 2.62 14.17
C VAL A 34 -0.91 3.55 13.25
N THR A 35 0.23 3.11 12.74
CA THR A 35 1.00 3.87 11.75
C THR A 35 1.58 2.96 10.70
N HIS A 36 1.61 3.42 9.46
CA HIS A 36 2.13 2.65 8.34
C HIS A 36 2.94 3.58 7.41
N PRO A 37 4.10 3.14 6.89
CA PRO A 37 4.87 3.92 5.94
C PRO A 37 4.19 3.90 4.56
N CYS A 38 4.28 4.99 3.80
CA CYS A 38 3.88 4.99 2.39
C CYS A 38 5.00 4.49 1.46
N HIS A 39 6.20 4.26 2.00
CA HIS A 39 7.45 4.09 1.28
C HIS A 39 7.89 5.34 0.49
N PRO A 40 9.16 5.40 0.06
CA PRO A 40 9.64 6.45 -0.82
C PRO A 40 8.85 6.48 -2.15
N PRO A 41 8.36 7.65 -2.58
CA PRO A 41 7.56 7.75 -3.80
C PRO A 41 8.31 7.29 -5.04
N VAL A 42 7.62 6.65 -6.00
CA VAL A 42 8.19 6.30 -7.31
C VAL A 42 8.71 7.54 -8.04
N PHE A 43 7.96 8.64 -7.97
CA PHE A 43 8.37 9.95 -8.48
C PHE A 43 9.00 10.74 -7.34
N ASN A 44 10.33 10.78 -7.31
CA ASN A 44 11.10 11.50 -6.31
C ASN A 44 12.28 12.25 -6.93
N ASP A 45 12.84 13.17 -6.15
CA ASP A 45 14.01 13.98 -6.49
C ASP A 45 15.29 13.50 -5.77
N GLU A 46 15.29 12.27 -5.26
CA GLU A 46 16.43 11.72 -4.52
C GLU A 46 17.67 11.59 -5.41
N ILE A 47 18.84 11.71 -4.79
CA ILE A 47 20.15 11.63 -5.47
C ILE A 47 21.04 10.56 -4.82
N GLY A 48 21.99 10.02 -5.59
CA GLY A 48 22.93 9.01 -5.09
C GLY A 48 22.24 7.76 -4.57
N ASP A 49 22.72 7.24 -3.44
CA ASP A 49 22.26 5.99 -2.84
C ASP A 49 20.81 6.06 -2.34
N ALA A 50 20.28 7.25 -2.06
CA ALA A 50 18.88 7.43 -1.66
C ALA A 50 17.91 6.93 -2.74
N ARG A 51 18.28 7.00 -4.03
CA ARG A 51 17.46 6.44 -5.14
C ARG A 51 17.29 4.92 -5.08
N ARG A 52 18.08 4.24 -4.25
CA ARG A 52 18.06 2.79 -4.06
C ARG A 52 17.41 2.37 -2.73
N ASP A 53 17.04 3.35 -1.90
CA ASP A 53 16.23 3.11 -0.72
C ASP A 53 14.76 2.99 -1.15
N PHE A 54 14.35 1.80 -1.59
CA PHE A 54 12.97 1.53 -2.01
C PHE A 54 12.03 1.27 -0.84
N PHE A 55 12.58 0.96 0.34
CA PHE A 55 11.79 0.61 1.52
C PHE A 55 11.50 1.85 2.38
N GLY A 56 12.44 2.80 2.43
CA GLY A 56 12.40 3.95 3.32
C GLY A 56 12.98 3.65 4.70
N GLY A 57 13.15 4.70 5.49
CA GLY A 57 13.71 4.58 6.85
C GLY A 57 15.24 4.64 6.92
N VAL A 58 15.92 4.90 5.79
CA VAL A 58 17.39 4.99 5.73
C VAL A 58 17.84 6.33 5.17
N LEU A 59 17.57 6.59 3.90
CA LEU A 59 18.05 7.77 3.18
C LEU A 59 16.93 8.51 2.47
N ALA A 60 16.03 7.77 1.79
CA ALA A 60 14.99 8.39 0.99
C ALA A 60 13.85 8.89 1.86
N LYS A 61 13.37 10.09 1.53
CA LYS A 61 12.20 10.70 2.15
C LYS A 61 10.95 9.89 1.83
N GLN A 62 10.08 9.70 2.82
CA GLN A 62 8.79 9.03 2.65
C GLN A 62 7.65 9.75 3.36
N HIS A 63 6.41 9.42 2.98
CA HIS A 63 5.22 9.81 3.75
C HIS A 63 4.85 8.69 4.73
N ILE A 64 4.05 9.02 5.74
CA ILE A 64 3.46 8.04 6.64
C ILE A 64 1.97 8.36 6.85
N VAL A 65 1.20 7.34 7.18
CA VAL A 65 -0.19 7.48 7.65
C VAL A 65 -0.26 7.09 9.13
N CYS A 66 -1.10 7.80 9.88
CA CYS A 66 -1.25 7.63 11.33
C CYS A 66 -2.74 7.67 11.72
N ALA A 67 -3.16 6.76 12.61
CA ALA A 67 -4.50 6.71 13.16
C ALA A 67 -4.45 6.48 14.67
N LEU A 68 -5.24 7.24 15.44
CA LEU A 68 -5.53 6.92 16.84
C LEU A 68 -6.87 6.18 16.88
N GLN A 69 -6.85 4.88 17.15
CA GLN A 69 -8.06 4.04 17.24
C GLN A 69 -8.82 4.32 18.54
N GLN A 70 -8.09 4.47 19.65
CA GLN A 70 -8.62 4.91 20.93
C GLN A 70 -7.54 5.66 21.73
N GLY A 71 -7.98 6.52 22.62
CA GLY A 71 -7.11 7.29 23.50
C GLY A 71 -7.36 8.80 23.42
N ALA A 72 -6.55 9.56 24.14
CA ALA A 72 -6.61 11.01 24.14
C ALA A 72 -5.82 11.63 22.96
N GLU A 73 -6.16 12.86 22.59
CA GLU A 73 -5.49 13.59 21.52
C GLU A 73 -3.98 13.77 21.76
N GLU A 74 -3.56 13.92 23.01
CA GLU A 74 -2.16 13.96 23.41
C GLU A 74 -1.43 12.66 23.05
N GLN A 75 -2.13 11.52 23.06
CA GLN A 75 -1.56 10.24 22.64
C GLN A 75 -1.40 10.17 21.11
N TYR A 76 -2.28 10.79 20.31
CA TYR A 76 -2.05 10.92 18.86
C TYR A 76 -0.73 11.67 18.59
N LYS A 77 -0.54 12.84 19.20
CA LYS A 77 0.69 13.64 19.03
C LYS A 77 1.95 12.88 19.44
N ARG A 78 1.88 12.11 20.54
CA ARG A 78 2.99 11.26 21.00
C ARG A 78 3.26 10.10 20.03
N GLY A 79 2.21 9.44 19.54
CA GLY A 79 2.31 8.36 18.56
C GLY A 79 2.90 8.84 17.24
N GLU A 80 2.43 9.99 16.73
CA GLU A 80 2.94 10.60 15.49
C GLU A 80 4.41 11.01 15.62
N ALA A 81 4.81 11.61 16.74
CA ALA A 81 6.21 11.96 16.98
C ALA A 81 7.13 10.72 16.97
N LEU A 82 6.67 9.63 17.58
CA LEU A 82 7.38 8.35 17.56
C LEU A 82 7.41 7.74 16.15
N ALA A 83 6.29 7.73 15.43
CA ALA A 83 6.21 7.22 14.07
C ALA A 83 7.15 7.96 13.12
N ARG A 84 7.22 9.29 13.22
CA ARG A 84 8.16 10.12 12.47
C ARG A 84 9.61 9.80 12.77
N ALA A 85 9.94 9.48 14.02
CA ALA A 85 11.29 9.06 14.40
C ALA A 85 11.62 7.65 13.89
N MET A 86 10.66 6.72 13.96
CA MET A 86 10.82 5.34 13.49
C MET A 86 10.99 5.24 11.98
N TYR A 87 10.23 6.04 11.21
CA TYR A 87 10.22 6.01 9.75
C TYR A 87 11.06 7.14 9.11
N ALA A 88 11.91 7.81 9.88
CA ALA A 88 12.70 8.93 9.38
C ALA A 88 13.59 8.52 8.17
N PRO A 89 13.74 9.37 7.14
CA PRO A 89 13.21 10.74 7.04
C PRO A 89 11.76 10.81 6.53
N VAL A 90 10.88 11.47 7.29
CA VAL A 90 9.46 11.63 6.95
C VAL A 90 9.16 13.03 6.42
N MET A 91 8.53 13.10 5.24
CA MET A 91 7.96 14.33 4.67
C MET A 91 6.68 14.71 5.42
N THR A 92 5.57 14.06 5.07
CA THR A 92 4.24 14.33 5.62
C THR A 92 3.75 13.12 6.40
N SER A 93 3.18 13.39 7.57
CA SER A 93 2.39 12.44 8.34
C SER A 93 0.92 12.78 8.15
N HIS A 94 0.14 11.85 7.62
CA HIS A 94 -1.27 12.03 7.32
C HIS A 94 -2.12 11.39 8.42
N ARG A 95 -2.95 12.19 9.08
CA ARG A 95 -3.93 11.67 10.05
C ARG A 95 -5.12 11.07 9.30
N ILE A 96 -5.41 9.80 9.57
CA ILE A 96 -6.55 9.06 9.01
C ILE A 96 -7.21 8.19 10.08
N THR A 97 -8.31 7.52 9.75
CA THR A 97 -8.91 6.48 10.60
C THR A 97 -8.32 5.11 10.30
N VAL A 98 -8.47 4.15 11.22
CA VAL A 98 -8.07 2.75 10.97
C VAL A 98 -8.82 2.15 9.78
N ALA A 99 -10.10 2.47 9.61
CA ALA A 99 -10.90 2.04 8.46
C ALA A 99 -10.38 2.62 7.13
N GLN A 100 -9.98 3.90 7.12
CA GLN A 100 -9.33 4.49 5.95
C GLN A 100 -7.97 3.84 5.68
N MET A 101 -7.22 3.50 6.72
CA MET A 101 -5.94 2.80 6.56
C MET A 101 -6.15 1.40 5.96
N ALA A 102 -7.20 0.69 6.35
CA ALA A 102 -7.57 -0.62 5.79
C ALA A 102 -7.95 -0.56 4.29
N LEU A 103 -8.51 0.57 3.83
CA LEU A 103 -8.74 0.83 2.40
C LEU A 103 -7.42 1.06 1.65
N LEU A 104 -6.44 1.71 2.28
CA LEU A 104 -5.12 1.90 1.70
C LEU A 104 -4.35 0.57 1.65
N GLU A 105 -4.39 -0.20 2.74
CA GLU A 105 -3.73 -1.50 2.88
C GLU A 105 -4.58 -2.42 3.76
N PRO A 106 -5.02 -3.58 3.25
CA PRO A 106 -4.52 -4.27 2.05
C PRO A 106 -5.18 -3.86 0.73
N ALA A 107 -6.36 -3.23 0.74
CA ALA A 107 -7.21 -3.18 -0.45
C ALA A 107 -6.58 -2.46 -1.66
N MET A 108 -6.00 -1.27 -1.46
CA MET A 108 -5.37 -0.52 -2.55
C MET A 108 -3.94 -1.00 -2.84
N ALA A 109 -3.10 -1.10 -1.81
CA ALA A 109 -1.67 -1.39 -1.95
C ALA A 109 -1.39 -2.84 -2.38
N GLU A 110 -2.05 -3.82 -1.75
CA GLU A 110 -1.74 -5.23 -1.96
C GLU A 110 -2.67 -5.87 -2.99
N THR A 111 -3.98 -5.78 -2.75
CA THR A 111 -4.98 -6.46 -3.58
C THR A 111 -5.06 -5.87 -4.99
N VAL A 112 -4.87 -4.56 -5.15
CA VAL A 112 -4.88 -3.91 -6.46
C VAL A 112 -3.46 -3.70 -6.99
N ALA A 113 -2.64 -2.88 -6.31
CA ALA A 113 -1.36 -2.45 -6.89
C ALA A 113 -0.34 -3.60 -6.96
N ALA A 114 -0.06 -4.30 -5.86
CA ALA A 114 0.89 -5.40 -5.86
C ALA A 114 0.45 -6.55 -6.80
N CYS A 115 -0.84 -6.92 -6.78
CA CYS A 115 -1.41 -7.88 -7.73
C CYS A 115 -1.21 -7.49 -9.20
N CYS A 116 -1.47 -6.23 -9.57
CA CYS A 116 -1.23 -5.78 -10.94
C CYS A 116 0.26 -5.85 -11.31
N ILE A 117 1.15 -5.49 -10.38
CA ILE A 117 2.60 -5.50 -10.60
C ILE A 117 3.13 -6.94 -10.75
N THR A 118 2.59 -7.91 -10.01
CA THR A 118 2.97 -9.32 -10.17
C THR A 118 2.52 -9.86 -11.53
N ILE A 119 1.30 -9.53 -11.98
CA ILE A 119 0.82 -9.88 -13.33
C ILE A 119 1.70 -9.23 -14.42
N ILE A 120 2.15 -7.99 -14.22
CA ILE A 120 3.09 -7.32 -15.13
C ILE A 120 4.41 -8.10 -15.24
N ARG A 121 4.94 -8.61 -14.12
CA ARG A 121 6.14 -9.47 -14.13
C ARG A 121 5.88 -10.78 -14.87
N GLU A 122 4.75 -11.43 -14.61
CA GLU A 122 4.36 -12.67 -15.28
C GLU A 122 4.22 -12.49 -16.80
N ALA A 123 3.68 -11.36 -17.24
CA ALA A 123 3.60 -11.00 -18.66
C ALA A 123 4.99 -10.91 -19.31
N MET A 124 6.00 -10.39 -18.58
CA MET A 124 7.40 -10.40 -19.02
C MET A 124 7.88 -11.84 -19.23
N ASP A 125 7.66 -12.72 -18.26
CA ASP A 125 8.10 -14.10 -18.32
C ASP A 125 7.39 -14.85 -19.48
N GLU A 126 6.13 -14.50 -19.77
CA GLU A 126 5.34 -15.11 -20.83
C GLU A 126 5.81 -14.73 -22.25
N VAL A 127 6.28 -13.48 -22.46
CA VAL A 127 6.89 -13.08 -23.74
C VAL A 127 8.30 -13.67 -23.91
N VAL A 128 9.05 -13.84 -22.82
CA VAL A 128 10.36 -14.51 -22.85
C VAL A 128 10.20 -15.97 -23.29
N LYS A 129 9.20 -16.69 -22.75
CA LYS A 129 8.87 -18.06 -23.21
C LYS A 129 8.51 -18.14 -24.69
N ARG A 130 8.06 -17.04 -25.31
CA ARG A 130 7.76 -16.93 -26.75
C ARG A 130 8.97 -16.56 -27.59
N GLY A 131 10.17 -16.53 -27.01
CA GLY A 131 11.42 -16.31 -27.72
C GLY A 131 11.91 -14.86 -27.73
N VAL A 132 11.24 -13.95 -26.99
CA VAL A 132 11.80 -12.60 -26.79
C VAL A 132 13.02 -12.70 -25.86
N PRO A 133 14.18 -12.12 -26.22
CA PRO A 133 15.33 -12.08 -25.32
C PRO A 133 14.99 -11.41 -23.98
N GLU A 134 15.37 -12.02 -22.87
CA GLU A 134 14.99 -11.54 -21.52
C GLU A 134 15.40 -10.08 -21.28
N ALA A 135 16.62 -9.70 -21.65
CA ALA A 135 17.08 -8.32 -21.52
C ALA A 135 16.19 -7.34 -22.31
N ALA A 136 15.79 -7.72 -23.53
CA ALA A 136 14.91 -6.90 -24.36
C ALA A 136 13.51 -6.78 -23.74
N ALA A 137 12.95 -7.88 -23.23
CA ALA A 137 11.64 -7.87 -22.55
C ALA A 137 11.68 -6.98 -21.30
N ARG A 138 12.74 -7.09 -20.50
CA ARG A 138 12.93 -6.33 -19.27
C ARG A 138 13.06 -4.84 -19.53
N ASP A 139 13.97 -4.44 -20.41
CA ASP A 139 14.22 -3.02 -20.71
C ASP A 139 12.98 -2.37 -21.32
N PHE A 140 12.31 -3.07 -22.22
CA PHE A 140 11.08 -2.60 -22.85
C PHE A 140 9.95 -2.45 -21.82
N LEU A 141 9.73 -3.47 -20.98
CA LEU A 141 8.65 -3.47 -20.00
C LEU A 141 8.85 -2.40 -18.93
N LEU A 142 10.03 -2.29 -18.32
CA LEU A 142 10.23 -1.33 -17.22
C LEU A 142 10.15 0.12 -17.71
N GLY A 143 10.60 0.41 -18.93
CA GLY A 143 10.33 1.71 -19.56
C GLY A 143 8.83 1.97 -19.75
N HIS A 144 8.08 0.94 -20.16
CA HIS A 144 6.63 0.96 -20.33
C HIS A 144 5.81 0.75 -19.04
N VAL A 145 6.46 0.61 -17.89
CA VAL A 145 5.82 0.80 -16.57
C VAL A 145 5.99 2.26 -16.16
N ASN A 146 7.16 2.84 -16.38
CA ASN A 146 7.45 4.23 -16.03
C ASN A 146 6.56 5.24 -16.79
N ILE A 147 6.46 5.13 -18.12
CA ILE A 147 5.70 6.14 -18.89
C ILE A 147 4.19 6.09 -18.63
N PRO A 148 3.50 4.93 -18.53
CA PRO A 148 2.08 4.92 -18.17
C PRO A 148 1.83 5.45 -16.77
N LEU A 149 2.69 5.12 -15.79
CA LEU A 149 2.61 5.71 -14.45
C LEU A 149 2.68 7.25 -14.54
N ALA A 150 3.67 7.79 -15.25
CA ALA A 150 3.83 9.25 -15.36
C ALA A 150 2.62 9.92 -16.05
N ILE A 151 2.03 9.27 -17.06
CA ILE A 151 0.85 9.79 -17.77
C ILE A 151 -0.38 9.78 -16.86
N VAL A 152 -0.70 8.65 -16.21
CA VAL A 152 -1.95 8.52 -15.44
C VAL A 152 -1.94 9.32 -14.14
N PHE A 153 -0.76 9.54 -13.55
CA PHE A 153 -0.58 10.35 -12.35
C PHE A 153 -0.26 11.83 -12.64
N GLY A 154 -0.20 12.23 -13.92
CA GLY A 154 -0.06 13.64 -14.31
C GLY A 154 1.34 14.23 -14.17
N GLU A 155 2.38 13.39 -14.03
CA GLU A 155 3.78 13.81 -14.00
C GLU A 155 4.27 14.33 -15.36
N VAL A 156 3.56 13.98 -16.44
CA VAL A 156 3.79 14.49 -17.79
C VAL A 156 2.48 14.92 -18.45
N SER A 157 2.56 15.91 -19.34
CA SER A 157 1.39 16.43 -20.08
C SER A 157 0.99 15.57 -21.30
N SER A 158 1.83 14.62 -21.69
CA SER A 158 1.58 13.79 -22.88
C SER A 158 0.47 12.77 -22.59
N PRO A 159 -0.57 12.67 -23.44
CA PRO A 159 -1.58 11.64 -23.26
C PRO A 159 -1.13 10.30 -23.85
N PHE A 160 -1.85 9.23 -23.52
CA PHE A 160 -1.81 8.02 -24.34
C PHE A 160 -2.25 8.31 -25.77
N SER A 161 -1.62 7.65 -26.74
CA SER A 161 -2.11 7.63 -28.12
C SER A 161 -3.50 6.97 -28.20
N ASP A 162 -4.26 7.27 -29.24
CA ASP A 162 -5.62 6.69 -29.38
C ASP A 162 -5.58 5.17 -29.54
N GLY A 163 -4.55 4.64 -30.22
CA GLY A 163 -4.30 3.20 -30.26
C GLY A 163 -4.02 2.59 -28.89
N ALA A 164 -3.23 3.27 -28.05
CA ALA A 164 -2.95 2.80 -26.69
C ALA A 164 -4.21 2.81 -25.82
N LYS A 165 -5.03 3.88 -25.88
CA LYS A 165 -6.31 3.94 -25.16
C LYS A 165 -7.24 2.78 -25.54
N LEU A 166 -7.35 2.48 -26.83
CA LEU A 166 -8.17 1.37 -27.32
C LEU A 166 -7.74 0.02 -26.73
N ILE A 167 -6.44 -0.27 -26.74
CA ILE A 167 -5.91 -1.54 -26.23
C ILE A 167 -5.93 -1.59 -24.69
N ILE A 168 -5.78 -0.46 -23.99
CA ILE A 168 -5.95 -0.40 -22.53
C ILE A 168 -7.38 -0.77 -22.14
N GLU A 169 -8.40 -0.18 -22.79
CA GLU A 169 -9.80 -0.50 -22.48
C GLU A 169 -10.15 -1.95 -22.85
N HIS A 170 -9.64 -2.43 -23.98
CA HIS A 170 -9.79 -3.84 -24.34
C HIS A 170 -9.11 -4.78 -23.32
N GLY A 171 -7.89 -4.46 -22.90
CA GLY A 171 -7.14 -5.21 -21.88
C GLY A 171 -7.86 -5.24 -20.54
N LYS A 172 -8.49 -4.12 -20.13
CA LYS A 172 -9.29 -4.09 -18.90
C LYS A 172 -10.43 -5.10 -18.92
N HIS A 173 -11.11 -5.23 -20.06
CA HIS A 173 -12.19 -6.19 -20.23
C HIS A 173 -11.72 -7.65 -20.22
N LEU A 174 -10.52 -7.92 -20.76
CA LEU A 174 -9.96 -9.28 -20.80
C LEU A 174 -9.38 -9.73 -19.46
N LEU A 175 -8.79 -8.81 -18.69
CA LEU A 175 -7.97 -9.15 -17.52
C LEU A 175 -8.70 -8.97 -16.18
N PHE A 176 -9.68 -8.07 -16.10
CA PHE A 176 -10.35 -7.76 -14.83
C PHE A 176 -11.84 -8.10 -14.86
N LYS A 177 -12.36 -8.48 -13.69
CA LYS A 177 -13.81 -8.58 -13.49
C LYS A 177 -14.46 -7.19 -13.69
N PRO A 178 -15.65 -7.09 -14.31
CA PRO A 178 -16.31 -5.79 -14.53
C PRO A 178 -16.55 -4.99 -13.23
N ASP A 179 -16.75 -5.70 -12.13
CA ASP A 179 -17.03 -5.20 -10.79
C ASP A 179 -15.80 -5.23 -9.86
N TRP A 180 -14.57 -5.27 -10.40
CA TRP A 180 -13.34 -5.41 -9.60
C TRP A 180 -13.22 -4.40 -8.44
N LYS A 181 -13.86 -3.23 -8.53
CA LYS A 181 -13.88 -2.22 -7.46
C LYS A 181 -14.57 -2.69 -6.18
N GLN A 182 -15.30 -3.80 -6.22
CA GLN A 182 -15.90 -4.43 -5.04
C GLN A 182 -14.86 -4.79 -3.96
N VAL A 183 -13.57 -4.86 -4.31
CA VAL A 183 -12.47 -5.05 -3.34
C VAL A 183 -12.39 -3.95 -2.28
N PHE A 184 -13.06 -2.81 -2.49
CA PHE A 184 -13.13 -1.70 -1.54
C PHE A 184 -14.42 -1.68 -0.72
N GLU A 185 -15.37 -2.59 -0.97
CA GLU A 185 -16.57 -2.67 -0.14
C GLU A 185 -16.21 -3.13 1.28
N PRO A 186 -16.89 -2.64 2.34
CA PRO A 186 -16.54 -2.93 3.72
C PRO A 186 -16.39 -4.41 4.04
N GLU A 187 -17.26 -5.26 3.49
CA GLU A 187 -17.23 -6.72 3.66
C GLU A 187 -15.99 -7.33 3.01
N SER A 188 -15.59 -6.84 1.83
CA SER A 188 -14.39 -7.30 1.15
C SER A 188 -13.12 -6.92 1.91
N VAL A 189 -13.05 -5.66 2.37
CA VAL A 189 -11.91 -5.18 3.17
C VAL A 189 -11.79 -5.99 4.47
N ALA A 190 -12.91 -6.24 5.16
CA ALA A 190 -12.93 -7.07 6.36
C ALA A 190 -12.46 -8.51 6.09
N ALA A 191 -12.87 -9.11 4.96
CA ALA A 191 -12.44 -10.45 4.57
C ALA A 191 -10.93 -10.51 4.25
N GLN A 192 -10.39 -9.50 3.54
CA GLN A 192 -8.96 -9.39 3.24
C GLN A 192 -8.13 -9.26 4.52
N VAL A 193 -8.52 -8.35 5.43
CA VAL A 193 -7.87 -8.16 6.72
C VAL A 193 -7.93 -9.45 7.57
N LYS A 194 -9.08 -10.13 7.61
CA LYS A 194 -9.22 -11.40 8.33
C LYS A 194 -8.30 -12.48 7.75
N ALA A 195 -8.12 -12.50 6.43
CA ALA A 195 -7.22 -13.45 5.78
C ALA A 195 -5.76 -13.25 6.21
N ILE A 196 -5.32 -12.00 6.30
CA ILE A 196 -3.98 -11.63 6.77
C ILE A 196 -3.76 -12.08 8.22
N VAL A 197 -4.68 -11.71 9.11
CA VAL A 197 -4.59 -12.04 10.55
C VAL A 197 -4.62 -13.56 10.79
N SER A 198 -5.45 -14.28 10.05
CA SER A 198 -5.59 -15.74 10.20
C SER A 198 -4.57 -16.57 9.41
N GLY A 199 -3.79 -15.92 8.52
CA GLY A 199 -2.88 -16.61 7.59
C GLY A 199 -3.60 -17.53 6.60
N THR A 200 -4.90 -17.34 6.38
CA THR A 200 -5.73 -18.19 5.51
C THR A 200 -6.42 -17.32 4.46
N PRO A 201 -6.27 -17.59 3.15
CA PRO A 201 -6.88 -16.76 2.13
C PRO A 201 -8.41 -16.73 2.26
N PRO A 202 -9.08 -15.64 1.82
CA PRO A 202 -10.53 -15.62 1.77
C PRO A 202 -11.02 -16.75 0.87
N PRO A 203 -12.22 -17.31 1.12
CA PRO A 203 -12.84 -18.24 0.18
C PRO A 203 -12.88 -17.60 -1.21
N THR A 204 -12.39 -18.31 -2.23
CA THR A 204 -12.64 -17.92 -3.61
C THR A 204 -14.09 -18.27 -3.90
N ASP A 205 -14.99 -17.29 -3.89
CA ASP A 205 -16.34 -17.50 -4.41
C ASP A 205 -16.22 -18.00 -5.86
N THR A 206 -16.75 -19.21 -6.10
CA THR A 206 -16.84 -19.88 -7.41
C THR A 206 -17.81 -19.17 -8.33
#